data_AF-A0A8X6M3X4-F1
#
_entry.id   AF-A0A8X6M3X4-F1
#
_cell.length_a   1.000
_cell.length_b   1.000
_cell.length_c   1.000
_cell.angle_alpha   90.00
_cell.angle_beta   90.00
_cell.angle_gamma   90.00
#
_symmetry.space_group_name_H-M   'P 1'
#
loop_
_entity.id
_entity.type
_entity.pdbx_description
1 polymer ?
#
loop_
_entity_poly.entity_id
_entity_poly.type
_entity_poly.pdbx_seq_one_letter_code
_entity_poly.pdbx_strand_id
1 'polypeptide(L)'
;MLIIALLLLTGYVDFLKASEDCEDDALTECLPSETFPVPFPETEAEVDFVCPKLKDYVHCIQNHLDECGNEDGSFDEQIKSRYEKISEVLNDVCDKESTLHEDIIYNIKCLKSSILNHNASCYDKTEAILEIYSNHRHLEETDDVNKNSTYWEEYFCL
;
A
#
# COMPACT_ATOMS: atom_id res chain seq x y z
N MET A 1 4.42 -20.34 45.68
CA MET A 1 4.46 -18.88 45.45
C MET A 1 5.62 -18.44 44.58
N LEU A 2 6.82 -19.04 44.69
CA LEU A 2 7.99 -18.73 43.82
C LEU A 2 7.77 -18.95 42.31
N ILE A 3 6.95 -19.94 41.93
CA ILE A 3 6.68 -20.25 40.51
C ILE A 3 5.77 -19.19 39.85
N ILE A 4 4.84 -18.60 40.60
CA ILE A 4 3.95 -17.55 40.08
C ILE A 4 4.73 -16.24 39.86
N ALA A 5 5.69 -15.93 40.74
CA ALA A 5 6.58 -14.78 40.57
C ALA A 5 7.48 -14.92 39.33
N LEU A 6 7.93 -16.14 39.01
CA LEU A 6 8.75 -16.43 37.82
C LEU A 6 7.96 -16.29 36.50
N LEU A 7 6.69 -16.72 36.47
CA LEU A 7 5.83 -16.57 35.30
C LEU A 7 5.43 -15.11 35.03
N LEU A 8 5.29 -14.30 36.08
CA LEU A 8 5.06 -12.86 35.92
C LEU A 8 6.30 -12.16 35.38
N LEU A 9 7.51 -12.53 35.82
CA LEU A 9 8.75 -11.93 35.34
C LEU A 9 9.09 -12.27 33.87
N THR A 10 8.72 -13.46 33.38
CA THR A 10 8.91 -13.79 31.95
C THR A 10 7.91 -13.11 31.02
N GLY A 11 6.74 -12.68 31.50
CA GLY A 11 5.76 -11.95 30.69
C GLY A 11 6.09 -10.47 30.48
N TYR A 12 6.95 -9.87 31.32
CA TYR A 12 7.33 -8.46 31.21
C TYR A 12 8.48 -8.21 30.23
N VAL A 13 9.29 -9.21 29.90
CA VAL A 13 10.45 -9.03 29.01
C VAL A 13 10.05 -8.92 27.53
N ASP A 14 8.92 -9.51 27.12
CA ASP A 14 8.45 -9.37 25.74
C ASP A 14 7.89 -7.97 25.46
N PHE A 15 7.41 -7.25 26.50
CA PHE A 15 6.87 -5.89 26.36
C PHE A 15 7.97 -4.81 26.23
N LEU A 16 9.20 -5.08 26.67
CA LEU A 16 10.31 -4.12 26.63
C LEU A 16 11.20 -4.24 25.39
N LYS A 17 10.93 -5.19 24.49
CA LYS A 17 11.66 -5.32 23.22
C LYS A 17 11.12 -4.46 22.08
N ALA A 18 9.98 -3.79 22.28
CA ALA A 18 9.31 -3.04 21.23
C ALA A 18 9.94 -1.67 20.91
N SER A 19 10.95 -1.20 21.65
CA SER A 19 11.43 0.18 21.54
C SER A 19 12.84 0.36 20.95
N GLU A 20 13.50 -0.70 20.46
CA GLU A 20 14.84 -0.57 19.85
C GLU A 20 14.77 -0.48 18.32
N ASP A 21 13.68 -0.94 17.70
CA ASP A 21 13.55 -1.05 16.23
C ASP A 21 12.88 0.18 15.56
N CYS A 22 12.59 1.25 16.32
CA CYS A 22 11.93 2.46 15.82
C CYS A 22 12.90 3.62 15.51
N GLU A 23 14.21 3.38 15.52
CA GLU A 23 15.21 4.43 15.22
C GLU A 23 15.28 4.76 13.72
N ASP A 24 15.08 3.74 12.87
CA ASP A 24 15.06 3.88 11.43
C ASP A 24 13.66 4.23 10.90
N ASP A 25 13.60 4.98 9.79
CA ASP A 25 12.31 5.30 9.17
C ASP A 25 11.70 4.07 8.49
N ALA A 26 10.37 3.98 8.50
CA ALA A 26 9.62 2.84 7.97
C ALA A 26 9.98 2.46 6.52
N LEU A 27 10.39 3.42 5.68
CA LEU A 27 10.77 3.11 4.30
C LEU A 27 12.12 2.39 4.26
N THR A 28 13.08 2.83 5.08
CA THR A 28 14.42 2.23 5.17
C THR A 28 14.34 0.81 5.74
N GLU A 29 13.60 0.63 6.84
CA GLU A 29 13.47 -0.69 7.49
C GLU A 29 12.73 -1.68 6.59
N CYS A 30 11.64 -1.24 5.95
CA CYS A 30 10.84 -2.12 5.12
C CYS A 30 11.40 -2.36 3.72
N LEU A 31 12.41 -1.60 3.27
CA LEU A 31 12.97 -1.79 1.94
C LEU A 31 13.69 -3.16 1.86
N PRO A 32 13.23 -4.11 1.05
CA PRO A 32 13.92 -5.38 0.89
C PRO A 32 15.28 -5.14 0.22
N SER A 33 16.36 -5.42 0.93
CA SER A 33 17.75 -5.11 0.53
C SER A 33 18.19 -5.70 -0.81
N GLU A 34 17.51 -6.72 -1.33
CA GLU A 34 17.83 -7.37 -2.60
C GLU A 34 16.77 -7.23 -3.70
N THR A 35 15.60 -6.65 -3.39
CA THR A 35 14.42 -6.78 -4.28
C THR A 35 13.95 -5.48 -4.92
N PHE A 36 14.53 -4.33 -4.53
CA PHE A 36 14.17 -3.02 -5.08
C PHE A 36 15.38 -2.34 -5.73
N PRO A 37 15.20 -1.65 -6.87
CA PRO A 37 13.93 -1.33 -7.52
C PRO A 37 13.34 -2.49 -8.33
N VAL A 38 12.06 -2.80 -8.12
CA VAL A 38 11.31 -3.71 -8.99
C VAL A 38 11.01 -2.97 -10.31
N PRO A 39 11.34 -3.54 -11.49
CA PRO A 39 10.98 -2.91 -12.76
C PRO A 39 9.47 -2.81 -12.89
N PHE A 40 8.98 -1.76 -13.55
CA PHE A 40 7.55 -1.60 -13.81
C PHE A 40 7.05 -2.78 -14.66
N PRO A 41 6.00 -3.51 -14.21
CA PRO A 41 5.51 -4.69 -14.92
C PRO A 41 4.92 -4.30 -16.29
N GLU A 42 5.11 -5.14 -17.30
CA GLU A 42 4.60 -4.96 -18.66
C GLU A 42 3.60 -6.05 -19.06
N THR A 43 3.47 -7.09 -18.25
CA THR A 43 2.60 -8.24 -18.49
C THR A 43 1.88 -8.64 -17.21
N GLU A 44 0.74 -9.32 -17.34
CA GLU A 44 0.00 -9.87 -16.20
C GLU A 44 0.87 -10.80 -15.34
N ALA A 45 1.70 -11.65 -15.96
CA ALA A 45 2.60 -12.53 -15.23
C ALA A 45 3.64 -11.76 -14.39
N GLU A 46 4.07 -10.59 -14.85
CA GLU A 46 4.94 -9.70 -14.07
C GLU A 46 4.17 -8.98 -12.95
N VAL A 47 2.91 -8.59 -13.18
CA VAL A 47 2.03 -8.07 -12.11
C VAL A 47 1.86 -9.11 -11.01
N ASP A 48 1.53 -10.35 -11.38
CA ASP A 48 1.37 -11.48 -10.44
C ASP A 48 2.64 -11.72 -9.61
N PHE A 49 3.81 -11.57 -10.24
CA PHE A 49 5.10 -11.75 -9.57
C PHE A 49 5.43 -10.61 -8.58
N VAL A 50 5.04 -9.39 -8.91
CA VAL A 50 5.37 -8.18 -8.13
C VAL A 50 4.36 -7.94 -7.01
N CYS A 51 3.09 -8.28 -7.23
CA CYS A 51 2.00 -8.13 -6.28
C CYS A 51 2.31 -8.58 -4.84
N PRO A 52 2.73 -9.84 -4.58
CA PRO A 52 3.01 -10.27 -3.21
C PRO A 52 4.11 -9.43 -2.56
N LYS A 53 5.15 -9.03 -3.31
CA LYS A 53 6.25 -8.23 -2.78
C LYS A 53 5.82 -6.81 -2.40
N LEU A 54 4.97 -6.19 -3.21
CA LEU A 54 4.40 -4.88 -2.89
C LEU A 54 3.47 -4.98 -1.68
N LYS A 55 2.69 -6.05 -1.56
CA LYS A 55 1.81 -6.26 -0.41
C LYS A 55 2.62 -6.43 0.87
N ASP A 56 3.67 -7.24 0.83
CA ASP A 56 4.59 -7.43 1.95
C ASP A 56 5.26 -6.10 2.36
N TYR A 57 5.68 -5.30 1.38
CA TYR A 57 6.28 -3.99 1.62
C TYR A 57 5.31 -3.01 2.29
N VAL A 58 4.09 -2.86 1.74
CA VAL A 58 3.06 -1.99 2.33
C VAL A 58 2.66 -2.48 3.72
N HIS A 59 2.52 -3.80 3.91
CA HIS A 59 2.18 -4.38 5.19
C HIS A 59 3.29 -4.15 6.24
N CYS A 60 4.55 -4.30 5.86
CA CYS A 60 5.68 -3.97 6.72
C CYS A 60 5.60 -2.51 7.19
N ILE A 61 5.37 -1.57 6.26
CA ILE A 61 5.26 -0.16 6.61
C ILE A 61 4.13 0.02 7.61
N GLN A 62 2.92 -0.47 7.32
CA GLN A 62 1.77 -0.34 8.21
C GLN A 62 2.05 -0.88 9.62
N ASN A 63 2.68 -2.05 9.73
CA ASN A 63 3.04 -2.63 11.03
C ASN A 63 4.04 -1.74 11.77
N HIS A 64 5.07 -1.25 11.07
CA HIS A 64 6.03 -0.31 11.66
C HIS A 64 5.35 0.98 12.10
N LEU A 65 4.37 1.51 11.35
CA LEU A 65 3.58 2.68 11.76
C LEU A 65 2.74 2.41 13.01
N ASP A 66 2.16 1.22 13.11
CA ASP A 66 1.33 0.83 14.26
C ASP A 66 2.16 0.63 15.53
N GLU A 67 3.36 0.08 15.39
CA GLU A 67 4.29 -0.18 16.50
C GLU A 67 5.01 1.10 16.95
N CYS A 68 5.57 1.87 16.01
CA CYS A 68 6.44 3.02 16.30
C CYS A 68 5.71 4.38 16.30
N GLY A 69 4.55 4.50 15.66
CA GLY A 69 3.91 5.80 15.42
C GLY A 69 3.31 6.50 16.65
N ASN A 70 3.27 5.85 17.82
CA ASN A 70 2.66 6.43 19.01
C ASN A 70 3.67 7.00 20.02
N GLU A 71 4.97 6.78 19.84
CA GLU A 71 5.96 7.02 20.90
C GLU A 71 6.33 8.50 21.10
N ASP A 72 6.29 9.31 20.03
CA ASP A 72 6.71 10.71 20.05
C ASP A 72 5.59 11.71 19.74
N GLY A 73 4.38 11.21 19.42
CA GLY A 73 3.24 12.03 19.00
C GLY A 73 3.47 12.81 17.71
N SER A 74 4.54 12.48 16.96
CA SER A 74 4.87 13.12 15.69
C SER A 74 4.22 12.42 14.50
N PHE A 75 3.69 11.22 14.71
CA PHE A 75 3.16 10.40 13.64
C PHE A 75 1.78 10.88 13.19
N ASP A 76 1.74 11.28 11.93
CA ASP A 76 0.57 11.84 11.29
C ASP A 76 -0.41 10.73 10.94
N GLU A 77 -1.59 10.75 11.56
CA GLU A 77 -2.72 9.87 11.24
C GLU A 77 -3.03 9.86 9.72
N GLN A 78 -2.70 10.95 9.01
CA GLN A 78 -2.80 11.03 7.56
C GLN A 78 -1.85 10.05 6.84
N ILE A 79 -0.62 9.84 7.34
CA ILE A 79 0.32 8.89 6.74
C ILE A 79 -0.21 7.47 6.88
N LYS A 80 -0.72 7.10 8.07
CA LYS A 80 -1.34 5.79 8.29
C LYS A 80 -2.53 5.59 7.35
N SER A 81 -3.45 6.55 7.31
CA SER A 81 -4.62 6.50 6.41
C SER A 81 -4.22 6.38 4.93
N ARG A 82 -3.13 7.04 4.52
CA ARG A 82 -2.59 6.90 3.17
C ARG A 82 -2.16 5.46 2.87
N TYR A 83 -1.40 4.82 3.76
CA TYR A 83 -0.95 3.45 3.53
C TYR A 83 -2.07 2.43 3.58
N GLU A 84 -3.12 2.66 4.37
CA GLU A 84 -4.36 1.89 4.34
C GLU A 84 -5.02 1.95 2.95
N LYS A 85 -5.20 3.16 2.39
CA LYS A 85 -5.75 3.33 1.03
C LYS A 85 -4.87 2.70 -0.05
N ILE A 86 -3.55 2.81 0.08
CA ILE A 86 -2.60 2.15 -0.84
C ILE A 86 -2.77 0.62 -0.77
N SER A 87 -2.90 0.07 0.44
CA SER A 87 -3.12 -1.36 0.64
C SER A 87 -4.42 -1.84 -0.01
N GLU A 88 -5.51 -1.05 0.10
CA GLU A 88 -6.78 -1.34 -0.58
C GLU A 88 -6.64 -1.36 -2.10
N VAL A 89 -6.09 -0.30 -2.69
CA VAL A 89 -5.86 -0.24 -4.15
C VAL A 89 -4.99 -1.41 -4.60
N LEU A 90 -3.91 -1.69 -3.87
CA LEU A 90 -3.02 -2.80 -4.20
C LEU A 90 -3.72 -4.15 -4.10
N ASN A 91 -4.65 -4.32 -3.15
CA ASN A 91 -5.43 -5.53 -3.06
C ASN A 91 -6.31 -5.74 -4.30
N ASP A 92 -7.00 -4.70 -4.75
CA ASP A 92 -7.81 -4.77 -5.96
C ASP A 92 -6.95 -4.98 -7.21
N VAL A 93 -5.85 -4.23 -7.39
CA VAL A 93 -4.91 -4.43 -8.51
C VAL A 93 -4.35 -5.85 -8.56
N CYS A 94 -4.17 -6.49 -7.40
CA CYS A 94 -3.64 -7.85 -7.31
C CYS A 94 -4.71 -8.95 -7.29
N ASP A 95 -5.99 -8.60 -7.22
CA ASP A 95 -7.09 -9.54 -7.29
C ASP A 95 -7.52 -9.72 -8.75
N LYS A 96 -7.29 -10.91 -9.30
CA LYS A 96 -7.59 -11.24 -10.70
C LYS A 96 -9.08 -11.17 -11.04
N GLU A 97 -9.94 -11.20 -10.03
CA GLU A 97 -11.39 -11.10 -10.22
C GLU A 97 -11.89 -9.65 -10.16
N SER A 98 -11.01 -8.68 -9.83
CA SER A 98 -11.39 -7.28 -9.76
C SER A 98 -11.41 -6.61 -11.15
N THR A 99 -12.32 -5.65 -11.31
CA THR A 99 -12.39 -4.78 -12.50
C THR A 99 -11.12 -3.94 -12.65
N LEU A 100 -10.56 -3.48 -11.53
CA LEU A 100 -9.32 -2.69 -11.54
C LEU A 100 -8.13 -3.51 -12.05
N HIS A 101 -8.03 -4.80 -11.70
CA HIS A 101 -6.98 -5.67 -12.25
C HIS A 101 -7.10 -5.77 -13.76
N GLU A 102 -8.29 -6.06 -14.29
CA GLU A 102 -8.55 -6.12 -15.73
C GLU A 102 -8.14 -4.82 -16.44
N ASP A 103 -8.56 -3.66 -15.90
CA ASP A 103 -8.24 -2.35 -16.45
C ASP A 103 -6.73 -2.05 -16.42
N ILE A 104 -6.04 -2.40 -15.34
CA ILE A 104 -4.58 -2.25 -15.22
C ILE A 104 -3.88 -3.13 -16.26
N ILE A 105 -4.24 -4.41 -16.38
CA ILE A 105 -3.62 -5.32 -17.35
C ILE A 105 -3.84 -4.84 -18.78
N TYR A 106 -5.06 -4.40 -19.11
CA TYR A 106 -5.40 -3.86 -20.42
C TYR A 106 -4.55 -2.62 -20.76
N ASN A 107 -4.30 -1.75 -19.78
CA ASN A 107 -3.61 -0.48 -19.97
C ASN A 107 -2.13 -0.47 -19.54
N ILE A 108 -1.55 -1.59 -19.12
CA ILE A 108 -0.25 -1.61 -18.41
C ILE A 108 0.90 -0.95 -19.18
N LYS A 109 0.90 -1.11 -20.51
CA LYS A 109 1.90 -0.50 -21.40
C LYS A 109 1.75 1.02 -21.50
N CYS A 110 0.51 1.50 -21.47
CA CYS A 110 0.20 2.93 -21.41
C CYS A 110 0.67 3.50 -20.07
N LEU A 111 0.29 2.86 -18.96
CA LEU A 111 0.67 3.29 -17.62
C LEU A 111 2.19 3.39 -17.47
N LYS A 112 2.93 2.39 -17.95
CA LYS A 112 4.40 2.43 -17.98
C LYS A 112 4.92 3.66 -18.71
N SER A 113 4.39 3.92 -19.90
CA SER A 113 4.81 5.06 -20.73
C SER A 113 4.48 6.38 -20.04
N SER A 114 3.30 6.51 -19.44
CA SER A 114 2.89 7.71 -18.71
C SER A 114 3.78 7.97 -17.50
N ILE A 115 4.07 6.94 -16.70
CA ILE A 115 4.92 7.05 -15.50
C ILE A 115 6.36 7.41 -15.88
N LEU A 116 6.95 6.72 -16.88
CA LEU A 116 8.34 6.92 -17.26
C LEU A 116 8.57 8.22 -18.04
N ASN A 117 7.63 8.63 -18.90
CA ASN A 117 7.83 9.78 -19.80
C ASN A 117 7.43 11.12 -19.17
N HIS A 118 6.46 11.14 -18.25
CA HIS A 118 6.01 12.40 -17.68
C HIS A 118 6.90 12.97 -16.58
N ASN A 119 7.96 12.26 -16.17
CA ASN A 119 8.90 12.71 -15.12
C ASN A 119 8.15 13.22 -13.87
N ALA A 120 6.91 12.78 -13.69
CA ALA A 120 5.99 13.40 -12.76
C ALA A 120 6.43 12.98 -11.37
N SER A 121 6.49 13.93 -10.43
CA SER A 121 6.34 13.60 -9.03
C SER A 121 4.96 12.94 -8.88
N CYS A 122 4.88 11.62 -9.08
CA CYS A 122 3.65 10.84 -8.90
C CYS A 122 3.04 11.13 -7.53
N TYR A 123 3.90 11.46 -6.56
CA TYR A 123 3.57 11.84 -5.19
C TYR A 123 2.43 12.87 -5.07
N ASP A 124 2.45 13.97 -5.83
CA ASP A 124 1.41 15.02 -5.72
C ASP A 124 0.08 14.58 -6.33
N LYS A 125 0.12 13.60 -7.24
CA LYS A 125 -1.07 13.04 -7.91
C LYS A 125 -1.60 11.79 -7.22
N THR A 126 -0.80 11.14 -6.36
CA THR A 126 -1.21 9.92 -5.65
C THR A 126 -2.44 10.18 -4.80
N GLU A 127 -2.51 11.29 -4.05
CA GLU A 127 -3.68 11.63 -3.24
C GLU A 127 -4.95 11.79 -4.08
N ALA A 128 -4.87 12.52 -5.19
CA ALA A 128 -6.00 12.70 -6.10
C ALA A 128 -6.47 11.36 -6.69
N ILE A 129 -5.55 10.47 -7.05
CA ILE A 129 -5.86 9.13 -7.56
C ILE A 129 -6.52 8.27 -6.49
N LEU A 130 -5.98 8.27 -5.26
CA LEU A 130 -6.55 7.52 -4.13
C LEU A 130 -7.95 8.03 -3.77
N GLU A 131 -8.17 9.34 -3.81
CA GLU A 131 -9.49 9.95 -3.58
C GLU A 131 -10.49 9.55 -4.68
N ILE A 132 -10.08 9.61 -5.95
CA ILE A 132 -10.91 9.18 -7.08
C ILE A 132 -11.29 7.70 -6.94
N TYR A 133 -10.32 6.84 -6.64
CA TYR A 133 -10.56 5.41 -6.45
C TYR A 133 -11.54 5.13 -5.29
N SER A 134 -11.32 5.75 -4.12
CA SER A 134 -12.20 5.58 -2.96
C SER A 134 -13.63 6.02 -3.27
N ASN A 135 -13.80 7.14 -3.96
CA ASN A 135 -15.12 7.60 -4.39
C ASN A 135 -15.77 6.65 -5.40
N HIS A 136 -15.01 6.05 -6.32
CA HIS A 136 -15.54 5.12 -7.32
C HIS A 136 -16.01 3.81 -6.69
N ARG A 137 -15.21 3.24 -5.78
CA ARG A 137 -15.53 2.00 -5.08
C ARG A 137 -16.84 2.10 -4.30
N HIS A 138 -17.06 3.23 -3.61
CA HIS A 138 -18.31 3.47 -2.89
C HIS A 138 -19.54 3.57 -3.81
N LEU A 139 -19.37 3.99 -5.08
CA LEU A 139 -20.47 4.04 -6.04
C LEU A 139 -20.83 2.66 -6.59
N GLU A 140 -19.89 1.70 -6.63
CA GLU A 140 -20.20 0.32 -7.04
C GLU A 140 -20.96 -0.46 -5.95
N GLU A 141 -20.75 -0.13 -4.67
CA GLU A 141 -21.46 -0.76 -3.55
C GLU A 141 -22.91 -0.26 -3.39
N THR A 142 -23.21 0.93 -3.90
CA THR A 142 -24.59 1.43 -3.99
C THR A 142 -25.15 1.09 -5.37
N ASP A 143 -26.16 0.22 -5.47
CA ASP A 143 -26.81 -0.29 -6.70
C ASP A 143 -27.32 0.75 -7.73
N ASP A 144 -26.96 2.02 -7.62
CA ASP A 144 -27.38 3.13 -8.51
C ASP A 144 -26.30 3.41 -9.57
N VAL A 145 -25.94 2.37 -10.35
CA VAL A 145 -24.93 2.49 -11.41
C VAL A 145 -25.52 3.16 -12.65
N ASN A 146 -25.49 4.49 -12.68
CA ASN A 146 -25.39 5.23 -13.92
C ASN A 146 -23.89 5.36 -14.26
N LYS A 147 -23.41 4.46 -15.13
CA LYS A 147 -22.00 4.36 -15.59
C LYS A 147 -21.49 5.71 -16.14
N ASN A 148 -20.80 6.47 -15.29
CA ASN A 148 -19.86 7.50 -15.75
C ASN A 148 -18.48 6.85 -15.92
N SER A 149 -18.30 6.05 -16.99
CA SER A 149 -16.99 5.50 -17.38
C SER A 149 -16.05 6.55 -17.98
N THR A 150 -16.50 7.80 -18.10
CA THR A 150 -15.80 8.89 -18.78
C THR A 150 -14.63 9.48 -17.99
N TYR A 151 -14.52 9.22 -16.68
CA TYR A 151 -13.49 9.86 -15.84
C TYR A 151 -12.10 9.22 -15.97
N TRP A 152 -12.06 7.96 -16.38
CA TRP A 152 -10.84 7.18 -16.53
C TRP A 152 -10.14 7.43 -17.89
N GLU A 153 -10.86 7.99 -18.87
CA GLU A 153 -10.36 8.25 -20.22
C GLU A 153 -9.18 9.25 -20.26
N GLU A 154 -9.06 10.15 -19.28
CA GLU A 154 -7.91 11.08 -19.22
C GLU A 154 -6.61 10.41 -18.71
N TYR A 155 -6.73 9.26 -18.04
CA TYR A 155 -5.60 8.57 -17.39
C TYR A 155 -5.21 7.26 -18.08
N PHE A 156 -6.12 6.69 -18.87
CA PHE A 156 -5.87 5.53 -19.71
C PHE A 156 -5.72 5.93 -21.18
N CYS A 157 -4.92 5.18 -21.93
CA CYS A 157 -4.72 5.42 -23.37
C CYS A 157 -5.91 4.85 -24.16
N LEU A 158 -7.11 5.37 -23.92
CA LEU A 158 -8.30 5.10 -24.73
C LEU A 158 -8.39 6.08 -25.91
#